data_AF-A0AAV7CSI6-F1
#
_entry.id   AF-A0AAV7CSI6-F1
#
_cell.length_a   1.000
_cell.length_b   1.000
_cell.length_c   1.000
_cell.angle_alpha   90.00
_cell.angle_beta   90.00
_cell.angle_gamma   90.00
#
_symmetry.space_group_name_H-M   'P 1'
#
loop_
_entity.id
_entity.type
_entity.pdbx_description
1 polymer ?
#
loop_
_entity_poly.entity_id
_entity_poly.type
_entity_poly.pdbx_seq_one_letter_code
_entity_poly.pdbx_strand_id
1 'polypeptide(L)'
;MHPAAEDNYGYDACSVLCLPCVPNILVIATESGLLYHCVVLEGEDDEEQNSDKSWISSSSDLIPSLYVFECVELELALKLTSEEEESIETDFSCPIKLHRDPVCSSRYHCTHVAGIHSVGLAWFSRLEKFLSAGINIYIKKCFYFESASAVKILLPIFVGEEDKDSLQELAAEQKCLVEHILCTKPLPCTLPAPIQGFWIISDLSLGTTMICLTSGYECFTRPLLTTIRPPSPPLLCSQVDSHITESVPHVLEDVKGPFENHIRNILSRTATNPLLINSSSKDSAPPPEECLQLLSRATQVFREEYVLKQDMAREEIQRRVKLLIAQKEKQLKDLRYCKEERKSLHEMAERLAEKYEEAKEKQDDIMNRLKAVLHNFNTRHPVLTDSERDMKKELNTTHEQLHHLDNAIKQVKLKMDYQERKMEKVKSPRKSNLTLSDYQRKNIQAVLKEQYEHIQQMVKQINDIRNHVNF
;
A
#
# COMPACT_ATOMS: atom_id res chain seq x y z
N MET A 1 4.87 -19.51 30.16
CA MET A 1 5.14 -19.49 28.71
C MET A 1 4.34 -20.61 28.06
N HIS A 2 3.75 -20.33 26.89
CA HIS A 2 2.95 -21.27 26.13
C HIS A 2 3.64 -21.60 24.80
N PRO A 3 3.61 -22.88 24.35
CA PRO A 3 3.03 -24.04 25.02
C PRO A 3 3.76 -24.44 26.31
N ALA A 4 3.00 -24.66 27.39
CA ALA A 4 3.57 -25.10 28.66
C ALA A 4 3.89 -26.59 28.59
N ALA A 5 5.18 -26.94 28.52
CA ALA A 5 5.70 -28.27 28.81
C ALA A 5 7.11 -28.13 29.41
N GLU A 6 7.48 -29.06 30.30
CA GLU A 6 8.76 -29.01 31.02
C GLU A 6 9.99 -29.09 30.08
N ASP A 7 9.84 -29.74 28.93
CA ASP A 7 10.92 -29.93 27.94
C ASP A 7 10.93 -28.87 26.84
N ASN A 8 9.95 -27.95 26.80
CA ASN A 8 9.85 -26.98 25.71
C ASN A 8 10.87 -25.85 25.81
N TYR A 9 11.38 -25.57 27.01
CA TYR A 9 12.21 -24.42 27.30
C TYR A 9 13.40 -24.86 28.16
N GLY A 10 14.60 -24.44 27.77
CA GLY A 10 15.81 -24.68 28.55
C GLY A 10 15.86 -23.84 29.83
N TYR A 11 16.68 -24.29 30.78
CA TYR A 11 16.98 -23.55 32.02
C TYR A 11 18.18 -22.59 31.88
N ASP A 12 18.69 -22.42 30.67
CA ASP A 12 19.91 -21.70 30.29
C ASP A 12 19.63 -20.27 29.78
N ALA A 13 18.52 -19.66 30.19
CA ALA A 13 18.21 -18.28 29.81
C ALA A 13 19.22 -17.29 30.40
N CYS A 14 19.86 -16.50 29.54
CA CYS A 14 20.94 -15.58 29.94
C CYS A 14 20.61 -14.09 29.75
N SER A 15 19.65 -13.73 28.89
CA SER A 15 19.25 -12.34 28.66
C SER A 15 17.79 -12.21 28.24
N VAL A 16 17.16 -11.10 28.61
CA VAL A 16 15.79 -10.76 28.24
C VAL A 16 15.70 -9.34 27.70
N LEU A 17 14.87 -9.14 26.67
CA LEU A 17 14.64 -7.84 26.04
C LEU A 17 13.18 -7.66 25.68
N CYS A 18 12.51 -6.66 26.25
CA CYS A 18 11.19 -6.25 25.79
C CYS A 18 11.35 -5.20 24.67
N LEU A 19 10.72 -5.40 23.52
CA LEU A 19 10.71 -4.45 22.42
C LEU A 19 9.59 -3.41 22.61
N PRO A 20 9.83 -2.12 22.27
CA PRO A 20 8.84 -1.05 22.44
C PRO A 20 7.81 -1.08 21.31
N CYS A 21 7.01 -2.15 21.26
CA CYS A 21 6.01 -2.37 20.22
C CYS A 21 4.67 -2.80 20.83
N VAL A 22 3.60 -2.65 20.05
CA VAL A 22 2.26 -3.11 20.40
C VAL A 22 1.88 -4.22 19.42
N PRO A 23 1.62 -5.46 19.88
CA PRO A 23 1.63 -5.93 21.26
C PRO A 23 3.08 -6.02 21.77
N ASN A 24 3.26 -6.01 23.10
CA ASN A 24 4.60 -6.12 23.68
C ASN A 24 5.24 -7.45 23.26
N ILE A 25 6.44 -7.38 22.67
CA ILE A 25 7.22 -8.57 22.32
C ILE A 25 8.37 -8.71 23.32
N LEU A 26 8.45 -9.87 23.95
CA LEU A 26 9.52 -10.25 24.86
C LEU A 26 10.45 -11.23 24.15
N VAL A 27 11.72 -10.87 24.05
CA VAL A 27 12.77 -11.72 23.52
C VAL A 27 13.54 -12.34 24.69
N ILE A 28 13.68 -13.66 24.69
CA ILE A 28 14.46 -14.40 25.69
C ILE A 28 15.58 -15.12 24.96
N ALA A 29 16.83 -14.90 25.39
CA ALA A 29 18.01 -15.53 24.82
C ALA A 29 18.59 -16.58 25.77
N THR A 30 19.06 -17.69 25.22
CA THR A 30 19.71 -18.77 25.96
C THR A 30 21.22 -18.81 25.74
N GLU A 31 21.97 -19.47 26.63
CA GLU A 31 23.41 -19.68 26.48
C GLU A 31 23.75 -20.59 25.29
N SER A 32 22.81 -21.44 24.87
CA SER A 32 22.90 -22.34 23.71
C SER A 32 22.72 -21.65 22.35
N GLY A 33 22.38 -20.36 22.30
CA GLY A 33 22.18 -19.66 21.01
C GLY A 33 20.74 -19.53 20.56
N LEU A 34 19.75 -19.96 21.36
CA LEU A 34 18.33 -19.87 21.02
C LEU A 34 17.74 -18.53 21.45
N LEU A 35 16.91 -17.96 20.59
CA LEU A 35 16.13 -16.75 20.82
C LEU A 35 14.65 -17.09 20.72
N TYR A 36 13.92 -16.91 21.81
CA TYR A 36 12.47 -17.06 21.85
C TYR A 36 11.80 -15.69 21.70
N HIS A 37 10.98 -15.53 20.67
CA HIS A 37 10.14 -14.35 20.48
C HIS A 37 8.75 -14.61 21.05
N CYS A 38 8.45 -13.99 22.18
CA CYS A 38 7.19 -14.15 22.88
C CYS A 38 6.29 -12.95 22.66
N VAL A 39 5.05 -13.17 22.26
CA VAL A 39 4.00 -12.15 22.29
C VAL A 39 3.37 -12.16 23.69
N VAL A 40 3.35 -11.00 24.35
CA VAL A 40 2.72 -10.83 25.66
C VAL A 40 1.24 -10.53 25.44
N LEU A 41 0.37 -11.40 25.95
CA LEU A 41 -1.08 -11.24 25.91
C LEU A 41 -1.65 -11.43 27.31
N GLU A 42 -2.89 -11.01 27.51
CA GLU A 42 -3.62 -11.26 28.75
C GLU A 42 -3.94 -12.77 28.85
N GLY A 43 -3.63 -13.38 29.99
CA GLY A 43 -3.97 -14.78 30.27
C GLY A 43 -5.45 -14.94 30.59
N GLU A 44 -6.00 -16.11 30.28
CA GLU A 44 -7.30 -16.53 30.82
C GLU A 44 -7.11 -16.92 32.30
N ASP A 45 -8.06 -16.55 33.17
CA ASP A 45 -8.06 -16.93 34.58
C ASP A 45 -8.23 -18.46 34.70
N ASP A 46 -7.13 -19.20 34.78
CA ASP A 46 -7.15 -20.59 35.20
C ASP A 46 -7.50 -20.63 36.70
N GLU A 47 -8.78 -20.85 37.05
CA GLU A 47 -9.31 -20.96 38.43
C GLU A 47 -8.68 -22.10 39.29
N GLU A 48 -7.57 -22.72 38.88
CA GLU A 48 -7.02 -23.93 39.49
C GLU A 48 -5.55 -23.85 39.99
N GLN A 49 -4.97 -22.67 40.19
CA GLN A 49 -3.66 -22.58 40.87
C GLN A 49 -3.73 -21.96 42.28
N ASN A 50 -3.27 -22.79 43.21
CA ASN A 50 -3.12 -22.60 44.64
C ASN A 50 -2.62 -21.21 45.05
N SER A 51 -3.13 -20.75 46.18
CA SER A 51 -2.79 -19.51 46.84
C SER A 51 -1.29 -19.34 47.11
N ASP A 52 -0.63 -18.49 46.33
CA ASP A 52 0.53 -17.73 46.80
C ASP A 52 0.31 -16.25 46.44
N LYS A 53 0.05 -15.45 47.47
CA LYS A 53 -0.26 -14.03 47.36
C LYS A 53 0.96 -13.27 46.83
N SER A 54 0.98 -12.99 45.54
CA SER A 54 1.89 -12.02 44.91
C SER A 54 1.67 -10.63 45.52
N TRP A 55 2.77 -9.98 45.94
CA TRP A 55 2.78 -8.69 46.67
C TRP A 55 2.42 -7.46 45.81
N ILE A 56 1.95 -7.64 44.57
CA ILE A 56 1.62 -6.54 43.66
C ILE A 56 0.10 -6.46 43.49
N SER A 57 -0.61 -6.22 44.60
CA SER A 57 -2.05 -5.95 44.55
C SER A 57 -2.30 -4.46 44.41
N SER A 58 -2.36 -3.96 43.16
CA SER A 58 -3.14 -2.77 42.82
C SER A 58 -3.36 -2.64 41.31
N SER A 59 -4.64 -2.73 40.91
CA SER A 59 -5.27 -2.47 39.61
C SER A 59 -5.00 -3.45 38.44
N SER A 60 -6.08 -4.17 38.08
CA SER A 60 -6.28 -5.21 37.04
C SER A 60 -5.68 -6.59 37.33
N ASP A 61 -6.54 -7.55 37.68
CA ASP A 61 -6.22 -8.97 37.94
C ASP A 61 -5.85 -9.77 36.67
N LEU A 62 -5.23 -9.14 35.66
CA LEU A 62 -4.83 -9.79 34.42
C LEU A 62 -3.38 -10.25 34.53
N ILE A 63 -3.17 -11.56 34.63
CA ILE A 63 -1.82 -12.15 34.62
C ILE A 63 -1.33 -12.15 33.16
N PRO A 64 -0.21 -11.47 32.84
CA PRO A 64 0.32 -11.50 31.47
C PRO A 64 0.89 -12.89 31.16
N SER A 65 0.39 -13.48 30.07
CA SER A 65 0.82 -14.77 29.55
C SER A 65 1.75 -14.58 28.34
N LEU A 66 2.83 -15.36 28.32
CA LEU A 66 3.83 -15.33 27.24
C LEU A 66 3.54 -16.42 26.22
N TYR A 67 3.27 -16.05 24.98
CA TYR A 67 3.05 -16.98 23.87
C TYR A 67 4.26 -16.96 22.93
N VAL A 68 4.97 -18.07 22.83
CA VAL A 68 6.14 -18.17 21.95
C VAL A 68 5.66 -18.24 20.51
N PHE A 69 6.01 -17.22 19.73
CA PHE A 69 5.64 -17.07 18.33
C PHE A 69 6.69 -17.67 17.39
N GLU A 70 7.97 -17.48 17.74
CA GLU A 70 9.10 -17.97 16.94
C GLU A 70 10.26 -18.36 17.86
N CYS A 71 11.03 -19.37 17.44
CA CYS A 71 12.30 -19.77 18.05
C CYS A 71 13.39 -19.78 16.97
N VAL A 72 14.52 -19.15 17.27
CA VAL A 72 15.58 -18.87 16.30
C VAL A 72 16.92 -19.27 16.89
N GLU A 73 17.65 -20.11 16.18
CA GLU A 73 19.00 -20.52 16.54
C GLU A 73 20.03 -19.64 15.82
N LEU A 74 20.95 -19.05 16.58
CA LEU A 74 22.04 -18.25 16.03
C LEU A 74 23.19 -19.14 15.54
N GLU A 75 23.72 -18.84 14.36
CA GLU A 75 24.98 -19.43 13.89
C GLU A 75 26.15 -18.77 14.67
N LEU A 76 26.59 -19.42 15.75
CA LEU A 76 27.65 -18.92 16.65
C LEU A 76 29.06 -19.07 16.06
N ALA A 77 29.28 -20.03 15.17
CA ALA A 77 30.52 -20.25 14.42
C ALA A 77 30.19 -20.62 12.98
N LEU A 78 31.06 -20.24 12.03
CA LEU A 78 30.82 -20.51 10.61
C LEU A 78 30.91 -22.01 10.35
N LYS A 79 29.83 -22.61 9.84
CA LYS A 79 29.84 -24.01 9.39
C LYS A 79 30.73 -24.11 8.14
N LEU A 80 31.88 -24.78 8.27
CA LEU A 80 32.74 -25.15 7.14
C LEU A 80 32.24 -26.47 6.56
N THR A 81 32.27 -26.60 5.24
CA THR A 81 31.93 -27.83 4.54
C THR A 81 33.13 -28.79 4.62
N SER A 82 33.30 -29.48 5.74
CA SER A 82 34.08 -30.71 5.79
C SER A 82 33.12 -31.89 5.75
N GLU A 83 33.31 -32.79 4.80
CA GLU A 83 32.69 -34.11 4.72
C GLU A 83 33.16 -34.96 5.91
N GLU A 84 32.67 -34.68 7.11
CA GLU A 84 32.77 -35.56 8.27
C GLU A 84 31.76 -35.04 9.31
N GLU A 85 30.60 -35.70 9.32
CA GLU A 85 29.54 -35.57 10.33
C GLU A 85 30.05 -36.09 11.69
N GLU A 86 30.98 -35.39 12.30
CA GLU A 86 31.16 -35.45 13.74
C GLU A 86 31.04 -34.01 14.25
N SER A 87 29.78 -33.61 14.51
CA SER A 87 29.50 -32.50 15.40
C SER A 87 30.17 -32.83 16.74
N ILE A 88 31.39 -32.36 16.93
CA ILE A 88 31.92 -32.16 18.27
C ILE A 88 30.99 -31.10 18.85
N GLU A 89 29.92 -31.55 19.50
CA GLU A 89 29.10 -30.81 20.44
C GLU A 89 30.04 -30.40 21.58
N THR A 90 30.93 -29.45 21.31
CA THR A 90 31.51 -28.68 22.40
C THR A 90 30.35 -27.90 22.98
N ASP A 91 30.06 -28.16 24.26
CA ASP A 91 29.14 -27.40 25.11
C ASP A 91 29.53 -25.91 25.07
N PHE A 92 29.15 -25.23 24.00
CA PHE A 92 29.50 -23.85 23.77
C PHE A 92 28.47 -22.98 24.47
N SER A 93 28.57 -22.88 25.79
CA SER A 93 27.84 -21.86 26.56
C SER A 93 28.42 -20.50 26.21
N CYS A 94 27.61 -19.66 25.55
CA CYS A 94 27.97 -18.27 25.33
C CYS A 94 26.85 -17.34 25.80
N PRO A 95 27.06 -16.58 26.88
CA PRO A 95 26.02 -15.67 27.36
C PRO A 95 25.79 -14.58 26.31
N ILE A 96 24.56 -14.54 25.79
CA ILE A 96 24.10 -13.54 24.82
C ILE A 96 23.67 -12.30 25.59
N LYS A 97 24.07 -11.12 25.10
CA LYS A 97 23.50 -9.84 25.54
C LYS A 97 22.63 -9.28 24.43
N LEU A 98 21.40 -8.92 24.79
CA LEU A 98 20.42 -8.33 23.88
C LEU A 98 20.44 -6.80 23.96
N HIS A 99 20.40 -6.14 22.81
CA HIS A 99 20.46 -4.69 22.66
C HIS A 99 19.30 -4.20 21.79
N ARG A 100 18.56 -3.21 22.27
CA ARG A 100 17.48 -2.58 21.49
C ARG A 100 18.07 -1.75 20.35
N ASP A 101 17.39 -1.75 19.21
CA ASP A 101 17.65 -0.76 18.18
C ASP A 101 16.87 0.53 18.49
N PRO A 102 17.55 1.70 18.64
CA PRO A 102 16.88 2.97 18.90
C PRO A 102 16.07 3.52 17.71
N VAL A 103 16.26 2.99 16.49
CA VAL A 103 15.64 3.49 15.25
C VAL A 103 14.53 2.57 14.74
N CYS A 104 14.53 1.30 15.12
CA CYS A 104 13.59 0.32 14.59
C CYS A 104 13.01 -0.56 15.72
N SER A 105 11.73 -0.38 16.03
CA SER A 105 11.04 -1.12 17.11
C SER A 105 10.92 -2.63 16.84
N SER A 106 11.00 -3.06 15.59
CA SER A 106 10.94 -4.47 15.17
C SER A 106 12.32 -5.09 14.94
N ARG A 107 13.40 -4.41 15.34
CA ARG A 107 14.78 -4.92 15.22
C ARG A 107 15.52 -4.81 16.54
N TYR A 108 16.39 -5.79 16.79
CA TYR A 108 17.31 -5.77 17.92
C TYR A 108 18.61 -6.47 17.55
N HIS A 109 19.59 -6.37 18.43
CA HIS A 109 20.94 -6.88 18.20
C HIS A 109 21.37 -7.79 19.34
N CYS A 110 22.14 -8.82 19.01
CA CYS A 110 22.68 -9.80 19.93
C CYS A 110 24.20 -9.68 19.90
N THR A 111 24.84 -9.62 21.06
CA THR A 111 26.30 -9.74 21.18
C THR A 111 26.64 -10.96 22.02
N HIS A 112 27.57 -11.77 21.55
CA HIS A 112 28.10 -12.92 22.27
C HIS A 112 29.61 -13.02 22.02
N VAL A 113 30.27 -14.04 22.60
CA VAL A 113 31.74 -14.17 22.54
C VAL A 113 32.28 -14.34 21.13
N ALA A 114 31.49 -14.89 20.21
CA ALA A 114 31.89 -15.22 18.85
C ALA A 114 31.38 -14.22 17.79
N GLY A 115 30.61 -13.21 18.17
CA GLY A 115 30.14 -12.22 17.20
C GLY A 115 28.98 -11.34 17.63
N ILE A 116 28.43 -10.69 16.61
CA ILE A 116 27.28 -9.80 16.67
C ILE A 116 26.27 -10.21 15.60
N HIS A 117 25.02 -10.39 16.00
CA HIS A 117 23.90 -10.64 15.10
C HIS A 117 22.88 -9.51 15.20
N SER A 118 22.20 -9.24 14.07
CA SER A 118 21.03 -8.37 14.02
C SER A 118 19.82 -9.23 13.68
N VAL A 119 18.75 -9.08 14.45
CA VAL A 119 17.52 -9.85 14.28
C VAL A 119 16.36 -8.90 14.01
N GLY A 120 15.69 -9.12 12.89
CA GLY A 120 14.55 -8.34 12.44
C GLY A 120 13.27 -9.15 12.37
N LEU A 121 12.20 -8.67 13.00
CA LEU A 121 10.90 -9.34 13.06
C LEU A 121 10.06 -9.00 11.82
N ALA A 122 10.20 -9.79 10.75
CA ALA A 122 9.49 -9.59 9.48
C ALA A 122 7.95 -9.65 9.66
N TRP A 123 7.48 -10.55 10.52
CA TRP A 123 6.06 -10.75 10.83
C TRP A 123 5.44 -9.62 11.67
N PHE A 124 6.25 -8.77 12.33
CA PHE A 124 5.75 -7.74 13.26
C PHE A 124 4.74 -6.80 12.60
N SER A 125 5.05 -6.27 11.41
CA SER A 125 4.18 -5.32 10.70
C SER A 125 2.80 -5.89 10.33
N ARG A 126 2.72 -7.22 10.16
CA ARG A 126 1.45 -7.91 9.89
C ARG A 126 0.69 -8.16 11.18
N LEU A 127 1.38 -8.56 12.24
CA LEU A 127 0.78 -8.74 13.57
C LEU A 127 0.18 -7.42 14.08
N GLU A 128 0.90 -6.30 13.93
CA GLU A 128 0.41 -4.97 14.31
C GLU A 128 -0.85 -4.57 13.53
N LYS A 129 -0.88 -4.80 12.20
CA LYS A 129 -2.07 -4.55 11.37
C LYS A 129 -3.25 -5.42 11.77
N PHE A 130 -2.99 -6.70 12.03
CA PHE A 130 -4.01 -7.67 12.42
C PHE A 130 -4.67 -7.28 13.74
N LEU A 131 -3.87 -6.88 14.74
CA LEU A 131 -4.37 -6.41 16.03
C LEU A 131 -5.05 -5.04 15.94
N SER A 132 -4.55 -4.14 15.08
CA SER A 132 -5.17 -2.84 14.84
C SER A 132 -6.54 -2.93 14.17
N ALA A 133 -6.84 -4.05 13.48
CA ALA A 133 -8.14 -4.30 12.87
C ALA A 133 -9.25 -4.66 13.90
N GLY A 134 -8.93 -4.69 15.20
CA GLY A 134 -9.90 -4.96 16.27
C GLY A 134 -10.30 -6.45 16.37
N ILE A 135 -9.53 -7.32 15.73
CA ILE A 135 -9.75 -8.77 15.76
C ILE A 135 -9.29 -9.31 17.12
N ASN A 136 -10.23 -9.86 17.90
CA ASN A 136 -9.91 -10.52 19.17
C ASN A 136 -9.18 -11.85 18.91
N ILE A 137 -7.99 -11.97 19.49
CA ILE A 137 -7.19 -13.19 19.45
C ILE A 137 -7.70 -14.15 20.54
N TYR A 138 -8.31 -15.27 20.16
CA TYR A 138 -8.53 -16.40 21.07
C TYR A 138 -7.47 -17.47 20.78
N ILE A 139 -6.53 -17.67 21.70
CA ILE A 139 -5.47 -18.69 21.56
C ILE A 139 -5.94 -19.98 22.22
N LYS A 140 -6.41 -20.95 21.44
CA LYS A 140 -6.67 -22.30 21.96
C LYS A 140 -5.40 -23.16 21.84
N LYS A 141 -4.99 -23.78 22.96
CA LYS A 141 -3.86 -24.73 23.07
C LYS A 141 -3.85 -25.71 21.90
N CYS A 142 -2.83 -25.65 21.05
CA CYS A 142 -2.45 -26.74 20.14
C CYS A 142 -0.93 -26.88 20.13
N PHE A 143 -0.46 -28.12 20.20
CA PHE A 143 0.94 -28.49 20.23
C PHE A 143 1.25 -29.24 18.94
N TYR A 144 2.26 -28.80 18.17
CA TYR A 144 2.96 -29.66 17.23
C TYR A 144 4.47 -29.37 17.36
N PHE A 145 5.23 -30.42 17.65
CA PHE A 145 6.69 -30.44 17.60
C PHE A 145 7.09 -31.28 16.39
N GLU A 146 7.84 -30.69 15.46
CA GLU A 146 8.62 -31.44 14.47
C GLU A 146 10.09 -31.02 14.60
N SER A 147 10.98 -32.00 14.48
CA SER A 147 12.37 -31.99 14.94
C SER A 147 13.35 -31.19 14.05
N ALA A 148 14.45 -30.77 14.71
CA ALA A 148 15.79 -30.42 14.23
C ALA A 148 15.94 -29.36 13.11
N SER A 149 15.75 -28.08 13.46
CA SER A 149 16.47 -26.86 12.98
C SER A 149 15.60 -25.60 13.03
N ALA A 150 14.32 -25.72 13.37
CA ALA A 150 13.45 -24.58 13.70
C ALA A 150 12.18 -25.10 14.40
N VAL A 151 12.00 -24.78 15.68
CA VAL A 151 10.73 -25.06 16.37
C VAL A 151 9.71 -24.01 15.92
N LYS A 152 8.84 -24.38 14.97
CA LYS A 152 7.65 -23.60 14.62
C LYS A 152 6.54 -23.90 15.62
N ILE A 153 6.37 -23.04 16.62
CA ILE A 153 5.10 -23.00 17.37
C ILE A 153 4.16 -22.12 16.54
N LEU A 154 3.53 -22.72 15.53
CA LEU A 154 2.37 -22.10 14.89
C LEU A 154 1.24 -22.12 15.92
N LEU A 155 1.06 -21.00 16.62
CA LEU A 155 -0.18 -20.72 17.33
C LEU A 155 -1.32 -20.74 16.31
N PRO A 156 -2.29 -21.67 16.39
CA PRO A 156 -3.55 -21.43 15.70
C PRO A 156 -4.27 -20.34 16.48
N ILE A 157 -4.08 -19.10 16.04
CA ILE A 157 -4.96 -18.00 16.44
C ILE A 157 -6.32 -18.36 15.84
N PHE A 158 -7.34 -18.62 16.67
CA PHE A 158 -8.70 -18.76 16.18
C PHE A 158 -9.37 -17.39 16.26
N VAL A 159 -9.83 -16.92 15.11
CA VAL A 159 -10.79 -15.83 14.98
C VAL A 159 -12.10 -16.44 14.48
N GLY A 160 -13.23 -15.76 14.71
CA GLY A 160 -14.54 -16.17 14.18
C GLY A 160 -14.46 -16.55 12.69
N GLU A 161 -15.38 -17.39 12.22
CA GLU A 161 -15.31 -18.02 10.89
C GLU A 161 -15.14 -17.06 9.70
N GLU A 162 -15.36 -15.76 9.89
CA GLU A 162 -15.24 -14.69 8.89
C GLU A 162 -13.80 -14.23 8.60
N ASP A 163 -12.80 -14.55 9.46
CA ASP A 163 -11.43 -14.00 9.37
C ASP A 163 -10.33 -15.02 9.01
N LYS A 164 -10.71 -16.21 8.52
CA LYS A 164 -9.75 -17.30 8.17
C LYS A 164 -8.72 -16.89 7.11
N ASP A 165 -9.10 -16.05 6.15
CA ASP A 165 -8.21 -15.61 5.06
C ASP A 165 -7.09 -14.68 5.55
N SER A 166 -7.40 -13.73 6.45
CA SER A 166 -6.43 -12.82 7.06
C SER A 166 -5.40 -13.58 7.91
N LEU A 167 -5.82 -14.70 8.51
CA LEU A 167 -4.99 -15.56 9.34
C LEU A 167 -4.03 -16.42 8.50
N GLN A 168 -4.50 -16.89 7.34
CA GLN A 168 -3.64 -17.57 6.36
C GLN A 168 -2.52 -16.65 5.86
N GLU A 169 -2.76 -15.33 5.76
CA GLU A 169 -1.73 -14.35 5.41
C GLU A 169 -0.72 -14.09 6.56
N LEU A 170 -1.17 -14.10 7.82
CA LEU A 170 -0.29 -14.00 8.98
C LEU A 170 0.55 -15.28 9.19
N ALA A 171 -0.07 -16.45 8.93
CA ALA A 171 0.57 -17.76 8.96
C ALA A 171 1.45 -18.02 7.72
N ALA A 172 1.35 -17.20 6.67
CA ALA A 172 2.23 -17.27 5.51
C ALA A 172 3.67 -17.00 5.96
N GLU A 173 4.50 -18.02 5.87
CA GLU A 173 5.83 -18.12 6.48
C GLU A 173 6.71 -16.89 6.25
N GLN A 174 6.75 -15.98 7.22
CA GLN A 174 7.76 -14.94 7.29
C GLN A 174 8.59 -15.13 8.56
N LYS A 175 9.65 -15.92 8.42
CA LYS A 175 10.66 -16.07 9.48
C LYS A 175 11.33 -14.72 9.75
N CYS A 176 11.82 -14.52 10.97
CA CYS A 176 12.69 -13.39 11.26
C CYS A 176 13.91 -13.40 10.34
N LEU A 177 14.45 -12.21 10.09
CA LEU A 177 15.69 -12.05 9.36
C LEU A 177 16.83 -11.99 10.36
N VAL A 178 17.75 -12.96 10.30
CA VAL A 178 18.96 -12.98 11.10
C VAL A 178 20.15 -12.65 10.21
N GLU A 179 20.84 -11.56 10.53
CA GLU A 179 22.07 -11.16 9.86
C GLU A 179 23.25 -11.31 10.82
N HIS A 180 24.22 -12.13 10.46
CA HIS A 180 25.50 -12.22 11.17
C HIS A 180 26.37 -11.06 10.70
N ILE A 181 26.52 -10.03 11.54
CA ILE A 181 27.19 -8.78 11.16
C ILE A 181 28.70 -8.91 11.32
N LEU A 182 29.13 -9.41 12.48
CA LEU A 182 30.54 -9.47 12.87
C LEU A 182 30.82 -10.84 13.47
N CYS A 183 31.81 -11.53 12.93
CA CYS A 183 32.28 -12.82 13.45
C CYS A 183 33.69 -12.63 14.03
N THR A 184 33.83 -12.88 15.33
CA THR A 184 35.10 -12.78 16.06
C THR A 184 35.76 -14.13 16.28
N LYS A 185 35.07 -15.22 15.92
CA LYS A 185 35.56 -16.60 15.92
C LYS A 185 35.20 -17.28 14.58
N PRO A 186 35.92 -16.95 13.49
CA PRO A 186 35.61 -17.48 12.16
C PRO A 186 35.89 -18.98 12.05
N LEU A 187 36.85 -19.49 12.82
CA LEU A 187 37.29 -20.89 12.80
C LEU A 187 37.27 -21.50 14.21
N PRO A 188 36.96 -22.80 14.37
CA PRO A 188 37.02 -23.48 15.66
C PRO A 188 38.40 -23.39 16.34
N CYS A 189 39.47 -23.39 15.54
CA CYS A 189 40.87 -23.32 16.00
C CYS A 189 41.31 -21.92 16.45
N THR A 190 40.52 -20.88 16.14
CA THR A 190 40.84 -19.49 16.52
C THR A 190 40.24 -19.12 17.87
N LEU A 191 40.99 -18.34 18.66
CA LEU A 191 40.47 -17.78 19.90
C LEU A 191 39.47 -16.66 19.56
N PRO A 192 38.27 -16.65 20.17
CA PRO A 192 37.33 -15.55 19.99
C PRO A 192 37.94 -14.24 20.48
N ALA A 193 37.54 -13.13 19.86
CA ALA A 193 37.69 -11.79 20.43
C ALA A 193 36.34 -11.29 20.96
N PRO A 194 35.99 -11.55 22.24
CA PRO A 194 34.67 -11.20 22.77
C PRO A 194 34.37 -9.70 22.67
N ILE A 195 33.10 -9.39 22.46
CA ILE A 195 32.61 -8.00 22.42
C ILE A 195 32.48 -7.48 23.86
N GLN A 196 33.28 -6.44 24.17
CA GLN A 196 33.29 -5.78 25.48
C GLN A 196 32.30 -4.61 25.53
N GLY A 197 32.15 -3.89 24.41
CA GLY A 197 31.24 -2.76 24.28
C GLY A 197 30.48 -2.81 22.97
N PHE A 198 29.20 -2.44 23.01
CA PHE A 198 28.33 -2.36 21.85
C PHE A 198 27.43 -1.14 21.98
N TRP A 199 27.33 -0.35 20.91
CA TRP A 199 26.48 0.82 20.87
C TRP A 199 25.93 1.06 19.47
N ILE A 200 24.72 1.61 19.39
CA ILE A 200 24.13 2.08 18.14
C ILE A 200 23.98 3.57 18.25
N ILE A 201 24.62 4.29 17.32
CA ILE A 201 24.50 5.74 17.21
C ILE A 201 23.70 6.03 15.97
N SER A 202 22.71 6.90 16.10
CA SER A 202 21.95 7.42 14.96
C SER A 202 22.05 8.93 14.96
N ASP A 203 22.77 9.44 13.97
CA ASP A 203 22.93 10.88 13.74
C ASP A 203 22.60 11.20 12.29
N LEU A 204 22.13 12.43 12.04
CA LEU A 204 21.78 12.89 10.69
C LEU A 204 23.00 12.87 9.75
N SER A 205 24.22 13.06 10.29
CA SER A 205 25.45 13.10 9.50
C SER A 205 26.05 11.71 9.23
N LEU A 206 25.96 10.80 10.19
CA LEU A 206 26.58 9.46 10.14
C LEU A 206 25.60 8.33 9.77
N GLY A 207 24.29 8.64 9.73
CA GLY A 207 23.24 7.64 9.68
C GLY A 207 23.22 6.76 10.93
N THR A 208 22.49 5.64 10.85
CA THR A 208 22.48 4.62 11.91
C THR A 208 23.72 3.73 11.77
N THR A 209 24.63 3.84 12.72
CA THR A 209 25.92 3.14 12.73
C THR A 209 26.10 2.36 14.02
N MET A 210 26.49 1.10 13.87
CA MET A 210 26.91 0.22 14.97
C MET A 210 28.37 0.49 15.31
N ILE A 211 28.67 0.58 16.60
CA ILE A 211 30.02 0.68 17.15
C ILE A 211 30.22 -0.48 18.11
N CYS A 212 31.32 -1.23 17.96
CA CYS A 212 31.67 -2.27 18.91
C CYS A 212 33.16 -2.25 19.27
N LEU A 213 33.45 -2.63 20.51
CA LEU A 213 34.79 -2.77 21.08
C LEU A 213 35.05 -4.24 21.39
N THR A 214 36.16 -4.78 20.89
CA THR A 214 36.58 -6.15 21.18
C THR A 214 37.48 -6.21 22.42
N SER A 215 37.76 -7.43 22.90
CA SER A 215 38.75 -7.67 23.97
C SER A 215 40.16 -7.20 23.64
N GLY A 216 40.49 -7.03 22.36
CA GLY A 216 41.75 -6.48 21.88
C GLY A 216 41.81 -4.94 21.88
N TYR A 217 40.79 -4.26 22.41
CA TYR A 217 40.62 -2.80 22.34
C TYR A 217 40.53 -2.25 20.91
N GLU A 218 40.19 -3.11 19.94
CA GLU A 218 39.90 -2.68 18.57
C GLU A 218 38.47 -2.15 18.49
N CYS A 219 38.32 -0.99 17.86
CA CYS A 219 37.03 -0.34 17.65
C CYS A 219 36.57 -0.53 16.21
N PHE A 220 35.40 -1.14 16.02
CA PHE A 220 34.78 -1.31 14.71
C PHE A 220 33.54 -0.44 14.61
N THR A 221 33.41 0.25 13.48
CA THR A 221 32.23 1.05 13.14
C THR A 221 31.65 0.56 11.83
N ARG A 222 30.37 0.17 11.83
CA ARG A 222 29.69 -0.31 10.62
C ARG A 222 28.34 0.38 10.47
N PRO A 223 28.07 1.07 9.34
CA PRO A 223 26.73 1.53 9.03
C PRO A 223 25.77 0.34 9.01
N LEU A 224 24.70 0.40 9.80
CA LEU A 224 23.68 -0.63 9.78
C LEU A 224 22.87 -0.41 8.50
N LEU A 225 23.05 -1.30 7.53
CA LEU A 225 22.14 -1.39 6.41
C LEU A 225 20.77 -1.76 7.01
N THR A 226 19.78 -0.89 6.81
CA THR A 226 18.43 -1.15 7.27
C THR A 226 17.83 -2.27 6.43
N THR A 227 18.17 -3.53 6.73
CA THR A 227 17.62 -4.73 6.07
C THR A 227 16.10 -4.76 6.25
N ILE A 228 15.61 -4.13 7.32
CA ILE A 228 14.24 -3.65 7.48
C ILE A 228 14.30 -2.12 7.43
N ARG A 229 14.06 -1.53 6.25
CA ARG A 229 13.69 -0.11 6.18
C ARG A 229 12.27 0.02 6.73
N PRO A 230 11.95 1.07 7.50
CA PRO A 230 10.54 1.48 7.57
C PRO A 230 10.02 1.62 6.13
N PRO A 231 8.75 1.27 5.86
CA PRO A 231 8.20 1.34 4.51
C PRO A 231 8.57 2.70 3.92
N SER A 232 9.26 2.68 2.77
CA SER A 232 9.63 3.91 2.06
C SER A 232 8.36 4.75 1.91
N PRO A 233 8.42 6.09 2.06
CA PRO A 233 7.26 6.93 1.86
C PRO A 233 6.62 6.54 0.52
N PRO A 234 5.29 6.32 0.49
CA PRO A 234 4.60 5.85 -0.69
C PRO A 234 5.02 6.76 -1.86
N LEU A 235 5.51 6.13 -2.93
CA LEU A 235 5.78 6.88 -4.15
C LEU A 235 4.47 7.56 -4.56
N LEU A 236 4.51 8.73 -5.21
CA LEU A 236 3.31 9.43 -5.67
C LEU A 236 2.40 8.56 -6.57
N CYS A 237 2.92 7.42 -7.04
CA CYS A 237 2.22 6.41 -7.83
C CYS A 237 1.61 5.26 -7.01
N SER A 238 1.91 5.12 -5.71
CA SER A 238 1.38 4.07 -4.83
C SER A 238 0.23 4.55 -3.95
N GLN A 239 -0.33 5.74 -4.24
CA GLN A 239 -1.66 6.06 -3.75
C GLN A 239 -2.60 5.07 -4.41
N VAL A 240 -2.96 4.03 -3.65
CA VAL A 240 -4.11 3.20 -3.95
C VAL A 240 -5.32 4.12 -3.77
N ASP A 241 -5.66 4.85 -4.83
CA ASP A 241 -7.00 5.39 -4.97
C ASP A 241 -7.91 4.17 -4.96
N SER A 242 -8.57 3.92 -3.84
CA SER A 242 -9.48 2.80 -3.58
C SER A 242 -10.71 2.76 -4.52
N HIS A 243 -10.74 3.63 -5.53
CA HIS A 243 -11.76 3.71 -6.57
C HIS A 243 -11.24 3.62 -8.01
N ILE A 244 -9.93 3.44 -8.20
CA ILE A 244 -9.38 3.11 -9.52
C ILE A 244 -8.90 1.67 -9.41
N THR A 245 -9.76 0.74 -9.83
CA THR A 245 -9.30 -0.58 -10.24
C THR A 245 -8.20 -0.37 -11.28
N GLU A 246 -6.94 -0.43 -10.86
CA GLU A 246 -5.84 -0.59 -11.80
C GLU A 246 -6.14 -1.87 -12.56
N SER A 247 -6.68 -1.73 -13.77
CA SER A 247 -6.79 -2.82 -14.71
C SER A 247 -5.35 -3.20 -15.06
N VAL A 248 -4.74 -4.04 -14.23
CA VAL A 248 -3.50 -4.73 -14.56
C VAL A 248 -3.80 -5.45 -15.87
N PRO A 249 -3.08 -5.14 -16.96
CA PRO A 249 -3.33 -5.79 -18.23
C PRO A 249 -3.18 -7.31 -18.06
N HIS A 250 -4.10 -8.10 -18.61
CA HIS A 250 -4.10 -9.58 -18.61
C HIS A 250 -2.77 -10.24 -19.06
N VAL A 251 -1.83 -9.46 -19.63
CA VAL A 251 -0.50 -9.94 -20.04
C VAL A 251 0.49 -10.02 -18.86
N LEU A 252 0.09 -9.62 -17.65
CA LEU A 252 0.95 -9.54 -16.46
C LEU A 252 0.37 -10.29 -15.25
N GLU A 253 -0.66 -11.11 -15.47
CA GLU A 253 -1.35 -11.88 -14.41
C GLU A 253 -0.48 -12.92 -13.71
N ASP A 254 0.70 -13.24 -14.25
CA ASP A 254 1.59 -14.26 -13.68
C ASP A 254 2.24 -13.85 -12.34
N VAL A 255 2.18 -12.56 -11.96
CA VAL A 255 2.75 -12.07 -10.69
C VAL A 255 1.64 -11.59 -9.75
N LYS A 256 1.28 -12.44 -8.78
CA LYS A 256 0.37 -12.06 -7.68
C LYS A 256 1.04 -11.00 -6.81
N GLY A 257 0.54 -9.77 -6.84
CA GLY A 257 0.95 -8.67 -5.96
C GLY A 257 1.78 -7.57 -6.64
N PRO A 258 2.08 -6.46 -5.94
CA PRO A 258 2.83 -5.35 -6.51
C PRO A 258 4.23 -5.78 -6.91
N PHE A 259 4.73 -5.24 -8.03
CA PHE A 259 6.04 -5.57 -8.60
C PHE A 259 7.19 -5.43 -7.60
N GLU A 260 7.08 -4.49 -6.66
CA GLU A 260 8.05 -4.32 -5.57
C GLU A 260 8.21 -5.59 -4.71
N ASN A 261 7.11 -6.25 -4.36
CA ASN A 261 7.14 -7.47 -3.56
C ASN A 261 7.81 -8.61 -4.33
N HIS A 262 7.59 -8.69 -5.64
CA HIS A 262 8.24 -9.69 -6.49
C HIS A 262 9.77 -9.49 -6.52
N ILE A 263 10.24 -8.25 -6.69
CA ILE A 263 11.68 -7.95 -6.64
C ILE A 263 12.26 -8.20 -5.24
N ARG A 264 11.52 -7.86 -4.18
CA ARG A 264 11.95 -8.14 -2.80
C ARG A 264 12.11 -9.63 -2.55
N ASN A 265 11.22 -10.46 -3.09
CA ASN A 265 11.30 -11.91 -2.99
C ASN A 265 12.54 -12.44 -3.72
N ILE A 266 12.83 -11.95 -4.94
CA ILE A 266 14.04 -12.33 -5.68
C ILE A 266 15.32 -11.98 -4.89
N LEU A 267 15.34 -10.81 -4.25
CA LEU A 267 16.50 -10.33 -3.49
C LEU A 267 16.60 -10.89 -2.06
N SER A 268 15.63 -11.68 -1.62
CA SER A 268 15.64 -12.29 -0.28
C SER A 268 16.79 -13.28 -0.16
N ARG A 269 17.54 -13.21 0.95
CA ARG A 269 18.74 -14.02 1.19
C ARG A 269 18.49 -15.03 2.30
N THR A 270 19.08 -16.21 2.14
CA THR A 270 19.06 -17.27 3.17
C THR A 270 20.37 -17.32 3.96
N ALA A 271 21.47 -16.83 3.38
CA ALA A 271 22.79 -16.78 4.03
C ALA A 271 23.46 -15.40 3.86
N THR A 272 24.28 -15.03 4.84
CA THR A 272 25.05 -13.78 4.83
C THR A 272 26.52 -14.07 5.08
N ASN A 273 27.40 -13.18 4.60
CA ASN A 273 28.84 -13.28 4.84
C ASN A 273 29.25 -12.21 5.87
N PRO A 274 29.54 -12.59 7.13
CA PRO A 274 29.89 -11.64 8.19
C PRO A 274 31.26 -11.01 7.96
N LEU A 275 31.51 -9.88 8.62
CA LEU A 275 32.87 -9.34 8.70
C LEU A 275 33.69 -10.24 9.65
N LEU A 276 34.81 -10.77 9.16
CA LEU A 276 35.67 -11.67 9.92
C LEU A 276 36.76 -10.85 10.62
N ILE A 277 36.88 -10.99 11.94
CA ILE A 277 38.03 -10.48 12.69
C ILE A 277 39.02 -11.63 12.85
N ASN A 278 40.25 -11.41 12.40
CA ASN A 278 41.35 -12.31 12.71
C ASN A 278 42.10 -11.77 13.94
N SER A 279 41.71 -12.24 15.12
CA SER A 279 42.33 -11.91 16.41
C SER A 279 43.64 -12.68 16.67
N SER A 280 44.06 -13.56 15.76
CA SER A 280 45.30 -14.33 15.94
C SER A 280 46.51 -13.40 15.95
N SER A 281 47.33 -13.52 17.00
CA SER A 281 48.70 -13.01 16.98
C SER A 281 49.40 -13.53 15.72
N LYS A 282 50.33 -12.75 15.15
CA LYS A 282 51.07 -13.12 13.93
C LYS A 282 51.74 -14.50 13.97
N ASP A 283 51.85 -15.11 15.16
CA ASP A 283 52.48 -16.40 15.41
C ASP A 283 51.52 -17.61 15.44
N SER A 284 50.20 -17.41 15.28
CA SER A 284 49.20 -18.50 15.25
C SER A 284 48.19 -18.34 14.10
N ALA A 285 48.69 -18.09 12.89
CA ALA A 285 47.83 -18.05 11.70
C ALA A 285 47.11 -19.40 11.51
N PRO A 286 45.81 -19.39 11.19
CA PRO A 286 45.07 -20.62 10.93
C PRO A 286 45.67 -21.38 9.73
N PRO A 287 45.47 -22.70 9.65
CA PRO A 287 45.96 -23.51 8.54
C PRO A 287 45.53 -22.91 7.18
N PRO A 288 46.41 -22.92 6.16
CA PRO A 288 46.07 -22.40 4.83
C PRO A 288 44.83 -23.06 4.22
N GLU A 289 44.58 -24.32 4.54
CA GLU A 289 43.42 -25.09 4.10
C GLU A 289 42.10 -24.52 4.64
N GLU A 290 42.03 -24.22 5.94
CA GLU A 290 40.86 -23.59 6.55
C GLU A 290 40.63 -22.16 6.01
N CYS A 291 41.69 -21.41 5.74
CA CYS A 291 41.58 -20.10 5.09
C CYS A 291 40.98 -20.22 3.68
N LEU A 292 41.40 -21.24 2.92
CA LEU A 292 40.87 -21.51 1.59
C LEU A 292 39.40 -21.94 1.66
N GLN A 293 39.00 -22.71 2.67
CA GLN A 293 37.59 -23.07 2.91
C GLN A 293 36.75 -21.83 3.23
N LEU A 294 37.21 -20.92 4.10
CA LEU A 294 36.53 -19.65 4.36
C LEU A 294 36.34 -18.80 3.09
N LEU A 295 37.39 -18.68 2.29
CA LEU A 295 37.33 -17.96 1.01
C LEU A 295 36.39 -18.63 0.02
N SER A 296 36.38 -19.97 -0.03
CA SER A 296 35.51 -20.74 -0.92
C SER A 296 34.05 -20.56 -0.52
N ARG A 297 33.72 -20.65 0.78
CA ARG A 297 32.38 -20.37 1.32
C ARG A 297 31.96 -18.93 1.02
N ALA A 298 32.81 -17.95 1.29
CA ALA A 298 32.52 -16.54 1.01
C ALA A 298 32.25 -16.31 -0.49
N THR A 299 33.07 -16.89 -1.36
CA THR A 299 32.92 -16.80 -2.83
C THR A 299 31.61 -17.44 -3.28
N GLN A 300 31.26 -18.60 -2.74
CA GLN A 300 30.00 -19.28 -3.03
C GLN A 300 28.80 -18.43 -2.61
N VAL A 301 28.79 -17.92 -1.38
CA VAL A 301 27.73 -17.04 -0.87
C VAL A 301 27.59 -15.79 -1.75
N PHE A 302 28.69 -15.13 -2.13
CA PHE A 302 28.61 -13.97 -3.01
C PHE A 302 28.07 -14.32 -4.40
N ARG A 303 28.45 -15.46 -4.95
CA ARG A 303 28.00 -15.88 -6.28
C ARG A 303 26.52 -16.22 -6.29
N GLU A 304 26.05 -17.01 -5.32
CA GLU A 304 24.70 -17.57 -5.29
C GLU A 304 23.68 -16.60 -4.66
N GLU A 305 24.01 -15.99 -3.51
CA GLU A 305 23.06 -15.17 -2.75
C GLU A 305 23.09 -13.68 -3.13
N TYR A 306 24.21 -13.18 -3.68
CA TYR A 306 24.34 -11.76 -4.03
C TYR A 306 24.26 -11.53 -5.54
N VAL A 307 25.26 -12.00 -6.29
CA VAL A 307 25.40 -11.69 -7.72
C VAL A 307 24.24 -12.27 -8.52
N LEU A 308 23.97 -13.57 -8.37
CA LEU A 308 22.91 -14.24 -9.12
C LEU A 308 21.52 -13.61 -8.87
N LYS A 309 21.16 -13.40 -7.60
CA LYS A 309 19.87 -12.79 -7.24
C LYS A 309 19.74 -11.34 -7.71
N GLN A 310 20.82 -10.55 -7.65
CA GLN A 310 20.84 -9.19 -8.20
C GLN A 310 20.72 -9.19 -9.73
N ASP A 311 21.36 -10.12 -10.41
CA ASP A 311 21.24 -10.30 -11.86
C ASP A 311 19.81 -10.69 -12.27
N MET A 312 19.19 -11.63 -11.56
CA MET A 312 17.78 -12.00 -11.79
C MET A 312 16.84 -10.81 -11.59
N ALA A 313 17.01 -10.05 -10.50
CA ALA A 313 16.21 -8.86 -10.25
C ALA A 313 16.40 -7.79 -11.34
N ARG A 314 17.64 -7.60 -11.82
CA ARG A 314 17.93 -6.69 -12.93
C ARG A 314 17.22 -7.12 -14.21
N GLU A 315 17.27 -8.40 -14.56
CA GLU A 315 16.62 -8.94 -15.75
C GLU A 315 15.10 -8.77 -15.68
N GLU A 316 14.50 -9.03 -14.53
CA GLU A 316 13.06 -8.85 -14.29
C GLU A 316 12.65 -7.38 -14.47
N ILE A 317 13.41 -6.45 -13.88
CA ILE A 317 13.18 -5.00 -14.03
C ILE A 317 13.32 -4.59 -15.50
N GLN A 318 14.36 -5.04 -16.19
CA GLN A 318 14.56 -4.72 -17.60
C GLN A 318 13.43 -5.28 -18.48
N ARG A 319 12.94 -6.50 -18.20
CA ARG A 319 11.79 -7.08 -18.90
C ARG A 319 10.54 -6.25 -18.68
N ARG A 320 10.26 -5.88 -17.43
CA ARG A 320 9.11 -5.05 -17.07
C ARG A 320 9.13 -3.69 -17.77
N VAL A 321 10.30 -3.03 -17.79
CA VAL A 321 10.49 -1.75 -18.49
C VAL A 321 10.21 -1.87 -19.99
N LYS A 322 10.72 -2.92 -20.65
CA LYS A 322 10.46 -3.16 -22.08
C LYS A 322 8.97 -3.35 -22.37
N LEU A 323 8.27 -4.12 -21.54
CA LEU A 323 6.82 -4.33 -21.68
C LEU A 323 6.04 -3.02 -21.50
N LEU A 324 6.38 -2.22 -20.49
CA LEU A 324 5.74 -0.92 -20.25
C LEU A 324 5.96 0.07 -21.39
N ILE A 325 7.16 0.09 -21.99
CA ILE A 325 7.44 0.92 -23.17
C ILE A 325 6.55 0.50 -24.34
N ALA A 326 6.49 -0.80 -24.66
CA ALA A 326 5.64 -1.32 -25.73
C ALA A 326 4.16 -1.01 -25.51
N GLN A 327 3.68 -1.15 -24.27
CA GLN A 327 2.31 -0.83 -23.89
C GLN A 327 2.01 0.66 -24.06
N LYS A 328 2.91 1.54 -23.61
CA LYS A 328 2.78 3.00 -23.78
C LYS A 328 2.69 3.36 -25.26
N GLU A 329 3.54 2.78 -26.11
CA GLU A 329 3.50 3.03 -27.55
C GLU A 329 2.18 2.59 -28.19
N LYS A 330 1.64 1.44 -27.77
CA LYS A 330 0.33 0.97 -28.22
C LYS A 330 -0.78 1.92 -27.80
N GLN A 331 -0.84 2.29 -26.52
CA GLN A 331 -1.84 3.23 -26.00
C GLN A 331 -1.79 4.60 -26.71
N LEU A 332 -0.60 5.09 -27.05
CA LEU A 332 -0.44 6.32 -27.83
C LEU A 332 -0.91 6.17 -29.29
N LYS A 333 -0.82 4.99 -29.89
CA LYS A 333 -1.40 4.71 -31.21
C LYS A 333 -2.92 4.66 -31.13
N ASP A 334 -3.47 3.93 -30.18
CA ASP A 334 -4.92 3.79 -29.98
C ASP A 334 -5.56 5.16 -29.69
N LEU A 335 -4.92 5.98 -28.85
CA LEU A 335 -5.38 7.34 -28.55
C LEU A 335 -5.35 8.27 -29.78
N ARG A 336 -4.38 8.08 -30.69
CA ARG A 336 -4.39 8.82 -31.98
C ARG A 336 -5.55 8.37 -32.85
N TYR A 337 -5.76 7.07 -32.97
CA TYR A 337 -6.89 6.51 -33.73
C TYR A 337 -8.23 7.04 -33.21
N CYS A 338 -8.48 6.99 -31.89
CA CYS A 338 -9.72 7.52 -31.32
C CYS A 338 -9.90 9.03 -31.54
N LYS A 339 -8.80 9.81 -31.56
CA LYS A 339 -8.86 11.24 -31.87
C LYS A 339 -9.26 11.50 -33.32
N GLU A 340 -8.74 10.71 -34.25
CA GLU A 340 -9.08 10.78 -35.68
C GLU A 340 -10.53 10.34 -35.92
N GLU A 341 -10.97 9.26 -35.30
CA GLU A 341 -12.35 8.77 -35.37
C GLU A 341 -13.33 9.80 -34.81
N ARG A 342 -13.03 10.40 -33.65
CA ARG A 342 -13.83 11.50 -33.09
C ARG A 342 -13.93 12.68 -34.04
N LYS A 343 -12.84 13.03 -34.73
CA LYS A 343 -12.84 14.13 -35.71
C LYS A 343 -13.75 13.79 -36.90
N SER A 344 -13.64 12.57 -37.44
CA SER A 344 -14.50 12.08 -38.52
C SER A 344 -15.98 12.07 -38.14
N LEU A 345 -16.30 11.60 -36.93
CA LEU A 345 -17.67 11.61 -36.39
C LEU A 345 -18.21 13.03 -36.24
N HIS A 346 -17.38 13.97 -35.78
CA HIS A 346 -17.75 15.37 -35.68
C HIS A 346 -18.07 15.99 -37.05
N GLU A 347 -17.19 15.79 -38.03
CA GLU A 347 -17.40 16.24 -39.42
C GLU A 347 -18.64 15.59 -40.06
N MET A 348 -18.96 14.34 -39.69
CA MET A 348 -20.20 13.69 -40.13
C MET A 348 -21.44 14.29 -39.47
N ALA A 349 -21.38 14.61 -38.18
CA ALA A 349 -22.46 15.27 -37.45
C ALA A 349 -22.74 16.66 -38.00
N GLU A 350 -21.70 17.45 -38.32
CA GLU A 350 -21.84 18.76 -38.96
C GLU A 350 -22.56 18.66 -40.31
N ARG A 351 -22.11 17.74 -41.19
CA ARG A 351 -22.78 17.50 -42.48
C ARG A 351 -24.23 17.04 -42.34
N LEU A 352 -24.55 16.26 -41.30
CA LEU A 352 -25.92 15.83 -41.02
C LEU A 352 -26.78 17.01 -40.54
N ALA A 353 -26.23 17.90 -39.71
CA ALA A 353 -26.92 19.10 -39.24
C ALA A 353 -27.25 20.05 -40.39
N GLU A 354 -26.32 20.28 -41.33
CA GLU A 354 -26.56 21.07 -42.53
C GLU A 354 -27.72 20.50 -43.37
N LYS A 355 -27.70 19.18 -43.63
CA LYS A 355 -28.78 18.52 -44.37
C LYS A 355 -30.12 18.58 -43.65
N TYR A 356 -30.12 18.52 -42.32
CA TYR A 356 -31.32 18.63 -41.53
C TYR A 356 -31.95 20.02 -41.65
N GLU A 357 -31.16 21.09 -41.55
CA GLU A 357 -31.66 22.45 -41.74
C GLU A 357 -32.17 22.66 -43.17
N GLU A 358 -31.46 22.19 -44.20
CA GLU A 358 -31.94 22.28 -45.59
C GLU A 358 -33.28 21.54 -45.79
N ALA A 359 -33.43 20.35 -45.19
CA ALA A 359 -34.68 19.59 -45.26
C ALA A 359 -35.83 20.31 -44.53
N LYS A 360 -35.53 20.93 -43.38
CA LYS A 360 -36.49 21.69 -42.58
C LYS A 360 -36.96 22.96 -43.31
N GLU A 361 -36.05 23.72 -43.93
CA GLU A 361 -36.40 24.87 -44.76
C GLU A 361 -37.32 24.46 -45.92
N LYS A 362 -36.98 23.38 -46.63
CA LYS A 362 -37.84 22.84 -47.71
C LYS A 362 -39.20 22.39 -47.20
N GLN A 363 -39.26 21.78 -46.02
CA GLN A 363 -40.51 21.38 -45.39
C GLN A 363 -41.37 22.61 -45.07
N ASP A 364 -40.78 23.67 -44.51
CA ASP A 364 -41.46 24.91 -44.19
C ASP A 364 -41.98 25.60 -45.47
N ASP A 365 -41.20 25.62 -46.55
CA ASP A 365 -41.64 26.12 -47.85
C ASP A 365 -42.83 25.34 -48.42
N ILE A 366 -42.78 24.00 -48.37
CA ILE A 366 -43.89 23.15 -48.80
C ILE A 366 -45.12 23.39 -47.93
N MET A 367 -44.93 23.52 -46.61
CA MET A 367 -46.02 23.79 -45.68
C MET A 367 -46.66 25.15 -45.94
N ASN A 368 -45.88 26.17 -46.25
CA ASN A 368 -46.38 27.50 -46.60
C ASN A 368 -47.15 27.48 -47.93
N ARG A 369 -46.65 26.75 -48.93
CA ARG A 369 -47.37 26.53 -50.20
C ARG A 369 -48.68 25.78 -49.98
N LEU A 370 -48.68 24.73 -49.15
CA LEU A 370 -49.88 23.99 -48.79
C LEU A 370 -50.90 24.89 -48.08
N LYS A 371 -50.46 25.69 -47.10
CA LYS A 371 -51.29 26.68 -46.41
C LYS A 371 -51.90 27.66 -47.41
N ALA A 372 -51.14 28.15 -48.38
CA ALA A 372 -51.65 29.06 -49.42
C ALA A 372 -52.69 28.39 -50.34
N VAL A 373 -52.46 27.14 -50.77
CA VAL A 373 -53.42 26.38 -51.57
C VAL A 373 -54.70 26.10 -50.79
N LEU A 374 -54.58 25.66 -49.53
CA LEU A 374 -55.71 25.41 -48.65
C LEU A 374 -56.50 26.70 -48.39
N HIS A 375 -55.82 27.82 -48.17
CA HIS A 375 -56.45 29.13 -48.04
C HIS A 375 -57.21 29.53 -49.32
N ASN A 376 -56.62 29.35 -50.49
CA ASN A 376 -57.26 29.61 -51.78
C ASN A 376 -58.47 28.69 -52.05
N PHE A 377 -58.43 27.45 -51.57
CA PHE A 377 -59.55 26.52 -51.65
C PHE A 377 -60.70 26.96 -50.73
N ASN A 378 -60.40 27.23 -49.45
CA ASN A 378 -61.40 27.62 -48.47
C ASN A 378 -62.03 28.99 -48.78
N THR A 379 -61.27 29.94 -49.32
CA THR A 379 -61.81 31.26 -49.71
C THR A 379 -62.78 31.22 -50.89
N ARG A 380 -62.80 30.13 -51.66
CA ARG A 380 -63.80 29.90 -52.72
C ARG A 380 -65.09 29.26 -52.21
N HIS A 381 -65.15 28.87 -50.95
CA HIS A 381 -66.36 28.35 -50.33
C HIS A 381 -67.25 29.54 -49.89
N PRO A 382 -68.45 29.72 -50.47
CA PRO A 382 -69.27 30.93 -50.24
C PRO A 382 -69.97 30.96 -48.87
N VAL A 383 -69.83 29.91 -48.06
CA VAL A 383 -70.43 29.81 -46.72
C VAL A 383 -69.33 29.48 -45.72
N LEU A 384 -69.20 30.32 -44.69
CA LEU A 384 -68.32 30.09 -43.55
C LEU A 384 -68.84 28.92 -42.73
N THR A 385 -67.98 27.94 -42.51
CA THR A 385 -68.24 26.81 -41.61
C THR A 385 -68.34 27.27 -40.16
N ASP A 386 -69.02 26.48 -39.33
CA ASP A 386 -69.18 26.79 -37.90
C ASP A 386 -67.82 26.90 -37.18
N SER A 387 -66.87 26.03 -37.55
CA SER A 387 -65.48 26.06 -37.08
C SER A 387 -64.71 27.32 -37.53
N GLU A 388 -64.94 27.83 -38.74
CA GLU A 388 -64.33 29.10 -39.19
C GLU A 388 -64.88 30.31 -38.44
N ARG A 389 -66.16 30.31 -38.06
CA ARG A 389 -66.74 31.37 -37.23
C ARG A 389 -66.15 31.38 -35.83
N ASP A 390 -65.89 30.22 -35.26
CA ASP A 390 -65.24 30.11 -33.95
C ASP A 390 -63.75 30.47 -34.04
N MET A 391 -63.03 30.01 -35.07
CA MET A 391 -61.65 30.43 -35.36
C MET A 391 -61.54 31.95 -35.57
N LYS A 392 -62.54 32.59 -36.18
CA LYS A 392 -62.57 34.06 -36.32
C LYS A 392 -62.69 34.77 -34.97
N LYS A 393 -63.49 34.25 -34.04
CA LYS A 393 -63.58 34.80 -32.68
C LYS A 393 -62.24 34.64 -31.97
N GLU A 394 -61.61 33.47 -32.07
CA GLU A 394 -60.27 33.20 -31.53
C GLU A 394 -59.19 34.10 -32.14
N LEU A 395 -59.25 34.37 -33.44
CA LEU A 395 -58.30 35.25 -34.11
C LEU A 395 -58.44 36.70 -33.63
N ASN A 396 -59.67 37.18 -33.42
CA ASN A 396 -59.92 38.52 -32.88
C ASN A 396 -59.42 38.65 -31.45
N THR A 397 -59.70 37.68 -30.58
CA THR A 397 -59.17 37.68 -29.20
C THR A 397 -57.64 37.58 -29.19
N THR A 398 -57.05 36.77 -30.07
CA THR A 398 -55.58 36.69 -30.22
C THR A 398 -55.00 38.02 -30.73
N HIS A 399 -55.69 38.72 -31.63
CA HIS A 399 -55.27 40.03 -32.12
C HIS A 399 -55.29 41.09 -31.01
N GLU A 400 -56.33 41.11 -30.19
CA GLU A 400 -56.40 41.96 -28.99
C GLU A 400 -55.26 41.63 -28.01
N GLN A 401 -55.00 40.35 -27.76
CA GLN A 401 -53.88 39.90 -26.94
C GLN A 401 -52.52 40.35 -27.52
N LEU A 402 -52.33 40.27 -28.84
CA LEU A 402 -51.12 40.76 -29.52
C LEU A 402 -50.96 42.26 -29.37
N HIS A 403 -52.03 43.05 -29.44
CA HIS A 403 -51.98 44.49 -29.21
C HIS A 403 -51.61 44.81 -27.76
N HIS A 404 -52.13 44.06 -26.78
CA HIS A 404 -51.71 44.19 -25.39
C HIS A 404 -50.23 43.82 -25.19
N LEU A 405 -49.75 42.74 -25.83
CA LEU A 405 -48.35 42.33 -25.78
C LEU A 405 -47.42 43.34 -26.45
N ASP A 406 -47.81 43.93 -27.59
CA ASP A 406 -47.02 44.98 -28.26
C ASP A 406 -46.89 46.22 -27.36
N ASN A 407 -47.97 46.62 -26.70
CA ASN A 407 -47.93 47.70 -25.72
C ASN A 407 -47.03 47.34 -24.52
N ALA A 408 -47.09 46.10 -24.04
CA ALA A 408 -46.21 45.62 -22.97
C ALA A 408 -44.73 45.61 -23.40
N ILE A 409 -44.43 45.17 -24.62
CA ILE A 409 -43.06 45.18 -25.18
C ILE A 409 -42.55 46.61 -25.31
N LYS A 410 -43.37 47.54 -25.80
CA LYS A 410 -43.02 48.97 -25.86
C LYS A 410 -42.71 49.52 -24.47
N GLN A 411 -43.52 49.18 -23.46
CA GLN A 411 -43.27 49.57 -22.08
C GLN A 411 -41.97 48.96 -21.53
N VAL A 412 -41.69 47.69 -21.80
CA VAL A 412 -40.45 47.02 -21.37
C VAL A 412 -39.24 47.64 -22.04
N LYS A 413 -39.28 47.91 -23.36
CA LYS A 413 -38.21 48.62 -24.07
C LYS A 413 -37.96 50.00 -23.49
N LEU A 414 -39.03 50.77 -23.24
CA LEU A 414 -38.92 52.10 -22.62
C LEU A 414 -38.29 52.02 -21.21
N LYS A 415 -38.67 51.01 -20.41
CA LYS A 415 -38.08 50.76 -19.09
C LYS A 415 -36.62 50.32 -19.18
N MET A 416 -36.27 49.49 -20.16
CA MET A 416 -34.91 49.02 -20.42
C MET A 416 -34.01 50.19 -20.81
N ASP A 417 -34.43 51.02 -21.77
CA ASP A 417 -33.71 52.22 -22.20
C ASP A 417 -33.54 53.22 -21.03
N TYR A 418 -34.56 53.37 -20.19
CA TYR A 418 -34.48 54.20 -18.99
C TYR A 418 -33.46 53.65 -17.98
N GLN A 419 -33.48 52.34 -17.73
CA GLN A 419 -32.51 51.70 -16.84
C GLN A 419 -31.09 51.75 -17.39
N GLU A 420 -30.90 51.56 -18.70
CA GLU A 420 -29.61 51.64 -19.35
C GLU A 420 -29.02 53.05 -19.23
N ARG A 421 -29.80 54.09 -19.54
CA ARG A 421 -29.39 55.50 -19.35
C ARG A 421 -29.12 55.84 -17.88
N LYS A 422 -29.86 55.24 -16.94
CA LYS A 422 -29.61 55.41 -15.49
C LYS A 422 -28.34 54.69 -15.05
N MET A 423 -28.08 53.49 -15.56
CA MET A 423 -26.86 52.73 -15.29
C MET A 423 -25.63 53.39 -15.92
N GLU A 424 -25.75 54.02 -17.10
CA GLU A 424 -24.69 54.84 -17.69
C GLU A 424 -24.33 56.06 -16.82
N LYS A 425 -25.33 56.72 -16.22
CA LYS A 425 -25.11 57.83 -15.28
C LYS A 425 -24.55 57.37 -13.92
N VAL A 426 -24.80 56.12 -13.52
CA VAL A 426 -24.31 55.51 -12.26
C VAL A 426 -22.94 54.82 -12.44
N LYS A 427 -22.43 54.66 -13.67
CA LYS A 427 -21.05 54.23 -13.95
C LYS A 427 -20.05 55.33 -13.54
N SER A 428 -19.85 55.50 -12.23
CA SER A 428 -18.61 56.04 -11.68
C SER A 428 -17.42 55.16 -12.14
N PRO A 429 -16.17 55.68 -12.21
CA PRO A 429 -15.04 54.97 -12.82
C PRO A 429 -14.54 53.76 -12.02
N ARG A 430 -15.25 53.31 -10.98
CA ARG A 430 -14.96 52.06 -10.28
C ARG A 430 -15.80 50.92 -10.84
N LYS A 431 -15.47 50.47 -12.06
CA LYS A 431 -15.67 49.06 -12.38
C LYS A 431 -14.73 48.28 -11.47
N SER A 432 -15.24 47.64 -10.42
CA SER A 432 -14.50 46.59 -9.76
C SER A 432 -14.29 45.49 -10.80
N ASN A 433 -13.11 45.43 -11.39
CA ASN A 433 -12.67 44.27 -12.14
C ASN A 433 -12.55 43.13 -11.13
N LEU A 434 -13.67 42.49 -10.78
CA LEU A 434 -13.68 41.17 -10.17
C LEU A 434 -13.25 40.18 -11.25
N THR A 435 -11.96 40.20 -11.56
CA THR A 435 -11.32 39.14 -12.34
C THR A 435 -11.28 37.92 -11.42
N LEU A 436 -12.29 37.06 -11.55
CA LEU A 436 -12.26 35.72 -10.96
C LEU A 436 -10.97 35.04 -11.42
N SER A 437 -10.21 34.50 -10.49
CA SER A 437 -9.00 33.72 -10.78
C SER A 437 -9.35 32.54 -11.69
N ASP A 438 -8.44 32.14 -12.58
CA ASP A 438 -8.65 31.00 -13.48
C ASP A 438 -9.00 29.71 -12.74
N TYR A 439 -8.48 29.54 -11.52
CA TYR A 439 -8.85 28.42 -10.64
C TYR A 439 -10.31 28.50 -10.17
N GLN A 440 -10.77 29.68 -9.75
CA GLN A 440 -12.15 29.91 -9.34
C GLN A 440 -13.12 29.68 -10.51
N ARG A 441 -12.74 30.11 -11.72
CA ARG A 441 -13.52 29.88 -12.93
C ARG A 441 -13.63 28.38 -13.26
N LYS A 442 -12.53 27.62 -13.14
CA LYS A 442 -12.55 26.16 -13.34
C LYS A 442 -13.42 25.44 -12.31
N ASN A 443 -13.34 25.81 -11.04
CA ASN A 443 -14.18 25.21 -10.00
C ASN A 443 -15.66 25.52 -10.23
N ILE A 444 -16.01 26.76 -10.58
CA ILE A 444 -17.40 27.13 -10.93
C ILE A 444 -17.88 26.31 -12.13
N GLN A 445 -17.05 26.15 -13.17
CA GLN A 445 -17.40 25.33 -14.33
C GLN A 445 -17.59 23.85 -13.98
N ALA A 446 -16.74 23.28 -13.12
CA ALA A 446 -16.86 21.91 -12.67
C ALA A 446 -18.17 21.67 -11.89
N VAL A 447 -18.47 22.55 -10.93
CA VAL A 447 -19.72 22.48 -10.15
C VAL A 447 -20.94 22.65 -11.05
N LEU A 448 -20.92 23.59 -11.99
CA LEU A 448 -22.02 23.76 -12.95
C LEU A 448 -22.21 22.53 -13.84
N LYS A 449 -21.12 21.86 -14.23
CA LYS A 449 -21.18 20.63 -15.02
C LYS A 449 -21.80 19.49 -14.22
N GLU A 450 -21.40 19.31 -12.97
CA GLU A 450 -21.98 18.31 -12.06
C GLU A 450 -23.49 18.55 -11.85
N GLN A 451 -23.88 19.80 -11.60
CA GLN A 451 -25.29 20.16 -11.47
C GLN A 451 -26.07 19.94 -12.76
N TYR A 452 -25.48 20.21 -13.93
CA TYR A 452 -26.08 19.93 -15.23
C TYR A 452 -26.31 18.44 -15.44
N GLU A 453 -25.32 17.60 -15.12
CA GLU A 453 -25.41 16.14 -15.21
C GLU A 453 -26.51 15.60 -14.27
N HIS A 454 -26.58 16.12 -13.04
CA HIS A 454 -27.63 15.76 -12.09
C HIS A 454 -29.04 16.16 -12.58
N ILE A 455 -29.19 17.36 -13.14
CA ILE A 455 -30.46 17.80 -13.75
C ILE A 455 -30.83 16.89 -14.93
N GLN A 456 -29.88 16.54 -15.80
CA GLN A 456 -30.16 15.61 -16.90
C GLN A 456 -30.62 14.24 -16.40
N GLN A 457 -30.00 13.73 -15.34
CA GLN A 457 -30.39 12.45 -14.73
C GLN A 457 -31.80 12.52 -14.14
N MET A 458 -32.14 13.59 -13.42
CA MET A 458 -33.49 13.80 -12.89
C MET A 458 -34.53 13.94 -14.02
N VAL A 459 -34.23 14.68 -15.08
CA VAL A 459 -35.12 14.80 -16.25
C VAL A 459 -35.33 13.44 -16.92
N LYS A 460 -34.27 12.63 -17.04
CA LYS A 460 -34.37 11.27 -17.56
C LYS A 460 -35.27 10.40 -16.69
N GLN A 461 -35.07 10.42 -15.35
CA GLN A 461 -35.92 9.71 -14.41
C GLN A 461 -37.39 10.14 -14.48
N ILE A 462 -37.66 11.45 -14.58
CA ILE A 462 -39.03 11.97 -14.73
C ILE A 462 -39.65 11.51 -16.04
N ASN A 463 -38.90 11.54 -17.14
CA ASN A 463 -39.39 11.04 -18.43
C ASN A 463 -39.63 9.53 -18.41
N ASP A 464 -38.77 8.75 -17.76
CA ASP A 464 -38.93 7.31 -17.60
C ASP A 464 -40.18 7.01 -16.77
N ILE A 465 -40.41 7.72 -15.65
CA ILE A 465 -41.63 7.62 -14.85
C ILE A 465 -42.86 8.02 -15.67
N ARG A 466 -42.80 9.14 -16.41
CA ARG A 466 -43.89 9.60 -17.26
C ARG A 466 -44.26 8.56 -18.33
N ASN A 467 -43.27 7.90 -18.91
CA ASN A 467 -43.48 6.81 -19.87
C ASN A 467 -44.08 5.56 -19.21
N HIS A 468 -43.76 5.27 -17.94
CA HIS A 468 -44.36 4.17 -17.18
C HIS A 468 -45.79 4.48 -16.70
N VAL A 469 -46.12 5.75 -16.44
CA VAL A 469 -47.44 6.19 -15.94
C VAL A 469 -48.45 6.40 -17.08
N ASN A 470 -48.00 6.61 -18.32
CA ASN A 470 -48.86 6.78 -19.50
C ASN A 470 -49.22 5.45 -20.22
N PHE A 471 -49.14 4.30 -19.53
CA PHE A 471 -49.67 3.02 -20.03
C PHE A 471 -51.05 2.71 -19.46
#